data_AF-A0AAU4KHG5-F1
#
_entry.id   AF-A0AAU4KHG5-F1
#
_cell.length_a   1.000
_cell.length_b   1.000
_cell.length_c   1.000
_cell.angle_alpha   90.00
_cell.angle_beta   90.00
_cell.angle_gamma   90.00
#
_symmetry.space_group_name_H-M   'P 1'
#
loop_
_entity.id
_entity.type
_entity.pdbx_description
1 polymer ?
#
loop_
_entity_poly.entity_id
_entity_poly.type
_entity_poly.pdbx_seq_one_letter_code
_entity_poly.pdbx_strand_id
1 'polypeptide(L)' 'MPASILEEVDDLLEVALNRKKATLLDCPSCGSVHVAQVLGDNGGISYVCTACGHSWS' A
#
# COMPACT_ATOMS: atom_id res chain seq x y z
N MET A 1 24.28 27.69 0.77
CA MET A 1 23.26 27.39 1.79
C MET A 1 22.55 26.11 1.35
N PRO A 2 22.58 24.99 2.10
CA PRO A 2 21.74 23.85 1.75
C PRO A 2 20.62 23.70 2.78
N ALA A 3 19.39 23.95 2.35
CA ALA A 3 18.18 23.44 2.96
C ALA A 3 17.44 22.72 1.84
N SER A 4 17.47 21.39 1.84
CA SER A 4 16.54 20.48 1.16
C SER A 4 17.04 19.05 1.39
N ILE A 5 16.65 18.45 2.52
CA ILE A 5 16.90 17.02 2.80
C ILE A 5 15.68 16.34 3.44
N LEU A 6 14.56 17.08 3.60
CA LEU A 6 13.37 16.57 4.28
C LEU A 6 12.30 16.00 3.33
N GLU A 7 12.50 16.07 2.01
CA GLU A 7 11.56 15.49 1.03
C GLU A 7 11.99 14.08 0.58
N GLU A 8 13.26 13.69 0.74
CA GLU A 8 13.78 12.39 0.25
C GLU A 8 13.45 11.20 1.18
N VAL A 9 13.07 11.46 2.43
CA VAL A 9 12.79 10.41 3.42
C VAL A 9 11.39 9.83 3.24
N ASP A 10 10.45 10.59 2.66
CA ASP A 10 9.07 10.12 2.42
C ASP A 10 9.03 9.15 1.24
N ASP A 11 9.68 9.50 0.12
CA ASP A 11 9.78 8.66 -1.08
C ASP A 11 10.51 7.33 -0.83
N LEU A 12 11.60 7.34 -0.03
CA LEU A 12 12.33 6.12 0.31
C LEU A 12 11.54 5.22 1.27
N LEU A 13 10.71 5.80 2.13
CA LEU A 13 9.80 5.05 3.01
C LEU A 13 8.68 4.44 2.18
N GLU A 14 8.08 5.17 1.24
CA GLU A 14 7.07 4.67 0.31
C GLU A 14 7.61 3.51 -0.54
N VAL A 15 8.85 3.60 -1.05
CA VAL A 15 9.48 2.53 -1.84
C VAL A 15 9.77 1.28 -0.98
N ALA A 16 10.20 1.45 0.27
CA ALA A 16 10.37 0.33 1.21
C ALA A 16 9.03 -0.30 1.63
N LEU A 17 7.97 0.50 1.73
CA LEU A 17 6.60 0.06 2.02
C LEU A 17 6.01 -0.69 0.83
N ASN A 18 6.24 -0.20 -0.40
CA ASN A 18 5.84 -0.83 -1.65
C ASN A 18 6.58 -2.17 -1.89
N ARG A 19 7.87 -2.25 -1.55
CA ARG A 19 8.66 -3.47 -1.67
C ARG A 19 8.26 -4.58 -0.67
N LYS A 20 7.63 -4.23 0.46
CA LYS A 20 6.94 -5.20 1.35
C LYS A 20 5.54 -5.58 0.84
N LYS A 21 4.86 -4.65 0.15
CA LYS A 21 3.51 -4.78 -0.39
C LYS A 21 3.36 -5.88 -1.46
N ALA A 22 4.43 -6.20 -2.18
CA ALA A 22 4.43 -7.21 -3.25
C ALA A 22 4.67 -8.65 -2.77
N THR A 23 5.07 -8.86 -1.51
CA THR A 23 5.38 -10.18 -0.95
C THR A 23 4.45 -10.61 0.19
N LEU A 24 3.64 -9.69 0.73
CA LEU A 24 2.75 -9.86 1.89
C LEU A 24 1.46 -9.04 1.66
N LEU A 25 0.38 -9.63 1.15
CA LEU A 25 -0.94 -8.97 1.05
C LEU A 25 -1.58 -8.79 2.44
N ASP A 26 -0.87 -8.13 3.35
CA ASP A 26 -1.37 -7.72 4.64
C ASP A 26 -2.12 -6.41 4.49
N CYS A 27 -3.26 -6.28 5.16
CA CYS A 27 -4.00 -5.04 5.21
C CYS A 27 -3.16 -3.96 5.92
N PRO A 28 -2.90 -2.79 5.30
CA PRO A 28 -2.11 -1.73 5.92
C PRO A 28 -2.80 -1.11 7.15
N SER A 29 -4.12 -1.31 7.30
CA SER A 29 -4.89 -0.77 8.41
C SER A 29 -4.90 -1.67 9.65
N CYS A 30 -4.87 -3.00 9.49
CA CYS A 30 -5.00 -3.95 10.61
C CYS A 30 -4.00 -5.11 10.60
N GLY A 31 -3.14 -5.21 9.59
CA GLY A 31 -2.13 -6.27 9.43
C GLY A 31 -2.69 -7.64 9.03
N SER A 32 -3.98 -7.75 8.69
CA SER A 32 -4.61 -9.03 8.31
C SER A 32 -4.24 -9.45 6.88
N VAL A 33 -3.86 -10.71 6.70
CA VAL A 33 -3.62 -11.34 5.39
C VAL A 33 -4.90 -11.56 4.56
N HIS A 34 -6.08 -11.37 5.17
CA HIS A 34 -7.37 -11.63 4.51
C HIS A 34 -7.74 -10.46 3.60
N VAL A 35 -7.24 -10.52 2.36
CA VAL A 35 -7.41 -9.48 1.35
C VAL A 35 -8.01 -10.07 0.07
N ALA A 36 -9.06 -9.44 -0.43
CA ALA A 36 -9.66 -9.71 -1.72
C ALA A 36 -9.16 -8.70 -2.76
N GLN A 37 -8.76 -9.20 -3.93
CA GLN A 37 -8.46 -8.37 -5.09
C GLN A 37 -9.74 -8.16 -5.91
N VAL A 38 -10.05 -6.91 -6.22
CA VAL A 38 -11.18 -6.49 -7.03
C VAL A 38 -10.63 -5.90 -8.32
N LEU A 39 -11.06 -6.45 -9.45
CA LEU A 39 -10.71 -5.90 -10.76
C LEU A 39 -11.75 -4.85 -11.13
N GLY A 40 -11.31 -3.61 -11.31
CA GLY A 40 -12.16 -2.52 -11.78
C GLY A 40 -12.40 -2.60 -13.29
N ASP A 41 -13.47 -1.95 -13.76
CA ASP A 41 -13.91 -2.00 -15.16
C ASP A 41 -12.88 -1.42 -16.15
N ASN A 42 -11.97 -0.58 -15.66
CA ASN A 42 -10.86 0.01 -16.42
C ASN A 42 -9.60 -0.88 -16.45
N GLY A 43 -9.65 -2.10 -15.92
CA GLY A 43 -8.48 -2.96 -15.74
C GLY A 43 -7.57 -2.54 -14.57
N GLY A 44 -8.03 -1.59 -13.75
CA GLY A 44 -7.36 -1.23 -12.50
C GLY A 44 -7.56 -2.31 -11.43
N ILE A 45 -6.57 -2.49 -10.56
CA ILE A 45 -6.67 -3.42 -9.45
C ILE A 45 -6.98 -2.62 -8.19
N SER A 46 -7.95 -3.09 -7.42
CA SER A 46 -8.22 -2.62 -6.08
C SER A 46 -8.15 -3.78 -5.11
N TYR A 47 -7.92 -3.48 -3.85
CA TYR A 47 -7.80 -4.46 -2.79
C TYR A 47 -8.75 -4.06 -1.67
N VAL A 48 -9.38 -5.06 -1.07
CA VAL A 48 -10.27 -4.91 0.09
C VAL A 48 -9.87 -5.92 1.14
N CYS A 49 -9.61 -5.46 2.36
CA CYS A 49 -9.46 -6.36 3.49
C CYS A 49 -10.83 -6.88 3.92
N THR A 50 -11.02 -8.20 3.88
CA THR A 50 -12.28 -8.84 4.31
C THR A 50 -12.41 -8.95 5.84
N ALA A 51 -11.34 -8.66 6.57
CA ALA A 51 -11.34 -8.66 8.03
C ALA A 51 -11.78 -7.31 8.63
N CYS A 52 -11.39 -6.17 8.05
CA CYS A 52 -11.71 -4.83 8.59
C CYS A 52 -12.45 -3.89 7.61
N GLY A 53 -12.60 -4.27 6.34
CA GLY A 53 -13.27 -3.45 5.32
C GLY A 53 -12.42 -2.34 4.72
N HIS A 54 -11.12 -2.25 5.05
CA HIS A 54 -10.23 -1.25 4.47
C HIS A 54 -9.98 -1.53 2.98
N SER A 55 -10.15 -0.52 2.13
CA SER A 55 -9.95 -0.60 0.68
C SER A 55 -8.80 0.29 0.21
N TRP A 56 -7.99 -0.18 -0.72
CA TRP A 56 -6.92 0.60 -1.37
C TRP A 56 -6.74 0.18 -2.83
N SER A 57 -6.14 1.06 -3.64
CA SER A 57 -5.76 0.82 -5.04
C SER A 57 -4.25 0.81 -5.19
#